data_AF-A0A6C0I2G2-F1
#
_entry.id   AF-A0A6C0I2G2-F1
#
_cell.length_a   1.000
_cell.length_b   1.000
_cell.length_c   1.000
_cell.angle_alpha   90.00
_cell.angle_beta   90.00
_cell.angle_gamma   90.00
#
_symmetry.space_group_name_H-M   'P 1'
#
loop_
_entity.id
_entity.type
_entity.pdbx_description
1 polymer ?
#
loop_
_entity_poly.entity_id
_entity_poly.type
_entity_poly.pdbx_seq_one_letter_code
_entity_poly.pdbx_strand_id
1 'polypeptide(L)'
;MKRRIRLNAQDYKKILEYYKLKIPTRSSLSNLKKRAEKALVEKICNCTKKLKSQMSETKAIGVCANSVLKKKKLIYHRFTCKKPSHFIPVSARYNSLHKTV
;
A
#
# COMPACT_ATOMS: atom_id res chain seq x y z
N MET A 1 11.03 -8.77 17.71
CA MET A 1 9.68 -8.26 17.31
C MET A 1 9.85 -7.00 16.47
N LYS A 2 9.27 -6.90 15.26
CA LYS A 2 9.31 -5.65 14.46
C LYS A 2 8.28 -4.66 15.02
N ARG A 3 8.74 -3.49 15.48
CA ARG A 3 7.90 -2.42 16.03
C ARG A 3 7.06 -1.83 14.88
N ARG A 4 5.72 -1.83 15.03
CA ARG A 4 4.78 -1.30 14.03
C ARG A 4 4.37 0.10 14.43
N ILE A 5 4.62 1.09 13.57
CA ILE A 5 4.20 2.47 13.81
C ILE A 5 3.13 2.87 12.80
N ARG A 6 2.09 3.58 13.27
CA ARG A 6 1.05 4.14 12.41
C ARG A 6 1.63 5.25 11.53
N LEU A 7 1.21 5.29 10.26
CA LEU A 7 1.57 6.38 9.34
C LEU A 7 0.80 7.65 9.73
N ASN A 8 1.50 8.80 9.65
CA ASN A 8 0.90 10.11 9.83
C ASN A 8 0.52 10.76 8.47
N ALA A 9 -0.04 11.97 8.50
CA ALA A 9 -0.43 12.67 7.27
C ALA A 9 0.74 12.93 6.33
N GLN A 10 1.93 13.25 6.86
CA GLN A 10 3.13 13.51 6.07
C GLN A 10 3.63 12.23 5.37
N ASP A 11 3.57 11.08 6.05
CA ASP A 11 3.92 9.78 5.48
C ASP A 11 3.04 9.48 4.26
N TYR A 12 1.73 9.72 4.35
CA TYR A 12 0.82 9.54 3.20
C TYR A 12 1.07 10.55 2.09
N LYS A 13 1.40 11.80 2.40
CA LYS A 13 1.78 12.81 1.38
C LYS A 13 3.03 12.38 0.62
N LYS A 14 4.09 11.94 1.32
CA LYS A 14 5.31 11.41 0.69
C LYS A 14 5.04 10.24 -0.25
N ILE A 15 4.11 9.34 0.11
CA ILE A 15 3.70 8.24 -0.78
C ILE A 15 3.03 8.80 -2.05
N LEU A 16 2.10 9.74 -1.91
CA LEU A 16 1.41 10.34 -3.06
C LEU A 16 2.38 11.12 -3.96
N GLU A 17 3.32 11.88 -3.38
CA GLU A 17 4.38 12.62 -4.08
C GLU A 17 5.30 11.68 -4.86
N TYR A 18 5.74 10.58 -4.25
CA TYR A 18 6.57 9.58 -4.91
C TYR A 18 5.91 9.03 -6.19
N TYR A 19 4.58 8.86 -6.16
CA TYR A 19 3.81 8.39 -7.31
C TYR A 19 3.25 9.52 -8.18
N LYS A 20 3.65 10.78 -7.93
CA LYS A 20 3.20 11.99 -8.66
C LYS A 20 1.67 12.12 -8.71
N LEU A 21 0.99 11.72 -7.63
CA LEU A 21 -0.47 11.79 -7.52
C LEU A 21 -0.89 13.13 -6.92
N LYS A 22 -1.98 13.71 -7.44
CA LYS A 22 -2.52 14.98 -6.96
C LYS A 22 -2.92 14.87 -5.48
N ILE A 23 -2.24 15.67 -4.64
CA ILE A 23 -2.57 15.86 -3.23
C ILE A 23 -3.62 16.97 -3.13
N PRO A 24 -4.85 16.70 -2.67
CA PRO A 24 -5.83 17.76 -2.48
C PRO A 24 -5.38 18.71 -1.37
N THR A 25 -5.52 20.01 -1.62
CA THR A 25 -5.12 21.10 -0.72
C THR A 25 -5.82 21.05 0.64
N ARG A 26 -7.08 20.59 0.71
CA ARG A 26 -7.85 20.36 1.95
C ARG A 26 -8.19 18.88 2.16
N SER A 27 -7.15 18.05 2.33
CA SER A 27 -7.36 16.62 2.56
C SER A 27 -7.40 16.27 4.03
N SER A 28 -8.51 15.69 4.49
CA SER A 28 -8.54 14.94 5.76
C SER A 28 -7.55 13.77 5.70
N LEU A 29 -6.99 13.39 6.86
CA LEU A 29 -6.11 12.22 7.01
C LEU A 29 -6.72 10.95 6.40
N SER A 30 -8.03 10.77 6.56
CA SER A 30 -8.77 9.63 6.00
C SER A 30 -8.73 9.59 4.47
N ASN A 31 -8.81 10.75 3.81
CA ASN A 31 -8.76 10.88 2.36
C ASN A 31 -7.33 10.66 1.83
N LEU A 32 -6.31 11.21 2.51
CA LEU A 32 -4.91 10.94 2.18
C LEU A 32 -4.59 9.45 2.28
N LYS A 33 -5.01 8.81 3.40
CA LYS A 33 -4.88 7.37 3.62
C LYS A 33 -5.54 6.58 2.49
N LYS A 34 -6.83 6.80 2.23
CA LYS A 34 -7.58 6.06 1.19
C LYS A 34 -6.91 6.19 -0.19
N ARG A 35 -6.47 7.39 -0.58
CA ARG A 35 -5.80 7.60 -1.88
C ARG A 35 -4.45 6.90 -1.95
N ALA A 36 -3.62 7.06 -0.92
CA ALA A 36 -2.31 6.43 -0.87
C ALA A 36 -2.42 4.91 -0.86
N GLU A 37 -3.31 4.36 -0.02
CA GLU A 37 -3.57 2.92 0.07
C GLU A 37 -4.07 2.36 -1.25
N LYS A 38 -5.05 3.02 -1.89
CA LYS A 38 -5.56 2.61 -3.20
C LYS A 38 -4.45 2.58 -4.25
N ALA A 39 -3.64 3.63 -4.32
CA ALA A 39 -2.53 3.71 -5.27
C ALA A 39 -1.51 2.60 -5.07
N LEU A 40 -1.14 2.30 -3.83
CA LEU A 40 -0.20 1.22 -3.51
C LEU A 40 -0.76 -0.14 -3.93
N VAL A 41 -2.01 -0.45 -3.59
CA VAL A 41 -2.63 -1.73 -3.95
C VAL A 41 -2.78 -1.85 -5.46
N GLU A 42 -3.22 -0.80 -6.14
CA GLU A 42 -3.35 -0.80 -7.59
C GLU A 42 -2.02 -1.07 -8.30
N LYS A 43 -0.92 -0.48 -7.82
CA LYS A 43 0.43 -0.77 -8.35
C LYS A 43 0.84 -2.22 -8.12
N ILE A 44 0.55 -2.79 -6.95
CA ILE A 44 0.83 -4.20 -6.67
C ILE A 44 0.01 -5.08 -7.60
N CYS A 45 -1.29 -4.85 -7.71
CA CYS A 45 -2.18 -5.64 -8.57
C CYS A 45 -1.80 -5.57 -10.05
N ASN A 46 -1.44 -4.39 -10.55
CA ASN A 46 -0.99 -4.22 -11.92
C ASN A 46 0.36 -4.91 -12.18
N CYS A 47 1.28 -4.86 -11.21
CA CYS A 47 2.54 -5.60 -11.28
C CYS A 47 2.29 -7.11 -11.28
N THR A 48 1.45 -7.63 -10.37
CA THR A 48 1.12 -9.06 -10.31
C THR A 48 0.48 -9.53 -11.62
N LYS A 49 -0.46 -8.76 -12.18
CA LYS A 49 -1.09 -9.09 -13.47
C LYS A 49 -0.08 -9.21 -14.61
N LYS A 50 0.90 -8.31 -14.67
CA LYS A 50 1.97 -8.35 -15.69
C LYS A 50 2.86 -9.57 -15.55
N LEU A 51 3.19 -9.97 -14.32
CA LEU A 51 4.09 -11.08 -14.03
C LEU A 51 3.40 -12.45 -14.01
N LYS A 52 2.06 -12.50 -14.02
CA LYS A 52 1.29 -13.76 -13.94
C LYS A 52 1.58 -14.72 -15.09
N SER A 53 1.98 -14.22 -16.26
CA SER A 53 2.40 -15.04 -17.40
C SER A 53 3.81 -15.62 -17.27
N GLN A 54 4.64 -15.05 -16.39
CA GLN A 54 6.06 -15.42 -16.24
C GLN A 54 6.34 -16.24 -14.97
N MET A 55 5.48 -16.13 -13.96
CA MET A 55 5.67 -16.80 -12.68
C MET A 55 4.34 -17.05 -11.97
N SER A 56 4.36 -17.93 -10.96
CA SER A 56 3.20 -18.17 -10.10
C SER A 56 2.76 -16.89 -9.39
N GLU A 57 1.45 -16.79 -9.14
CA GLU A 57 0.83 -15.62 -8.52
C GLU A 57 1.48 -15.27 -7.18
N THR A 58 1.81 -16.27 -6.35
CA THR A 58 2.49 -16.08 -5.07
C THR A 58 3.86 -15.43 -5.23
N LYS A 59 4.66 -15.87 -6.22
CA LYS A 59 5.98 -15.28 -6.50
C LYS A 59 5.84 -13.85 -7.02
N ALA A 60 4.90 -13.62 -7.94
CA ALA A 60 4.61 -12.29 -8.49
C ALA A 60 4.21 -11.30 -7.38
N ILE A 61 3.30 -11.71 -6.48
CA ILE A 61 2.91 -10.91 -5.32
C ILE A 61 4.12 -10.58 -4.44
N GLY A 62 4.98 -11.56 -4.15
CA GLY A 62 6.19 -11.36 -3.35
C GLY A 62 7.11 -10.30 -3.94
N VAL A 63 7.38 -10.38 -5.25
CA VAL A 63 8.22 -9.42 -5.99
C VAL A 63 7.60 -8.03 -6.00
N CYS A 64 6.32 -7.93 -6.37
CA CYS A 64 5.61 -6.67 -6.47
C CYS A 64 5.46 -5.97 -5.11
N ALA A 65 5.08 -6.71 -4.07
CA ALA A 65 4.97 -6.18 -2.72
C ALA A 65 6.34 -5.77 -2.16
N ASN A 66 7.42 -6.48 -2.53
CA ASN A 66 8.77 -6.08 -2.13
C ASN A 66 9.16 -4.72 -2.72
N SER A 67 8.91 -4.53 -4.02
CA SER A 67 9.22 -3.29 -4.72
C SER A 67 8.38 -2.11 -4.25
N VAL A 68 7.07 -2.30 -4.10
CA VAL A 68 6.12 -1.23 -3.76
C VAL A 68 6.15 -0.87 -2.28
N LEU A 69 6.32 -1.84 -1.37
CA LEU A 69 6.15 -1.63 0.07
C LEU A 69 7.44 -1.88 0.86
N LYS A 70 8.04 -3.08 0.76
CA LYS A 70 9.15 -3.46 1.65
C LYS A 70 10.39 -2.57 1.45
N LYS A 71 10.75 -2.26 0.20
CA LYS A 71 11.85 -1.31 -0.11
C LYS A 71 11.59 0.11 0.44
N LYS A 72 10.33 0.45 0.70
CA LYS A 72 9.92 1.72 1.32
C LYS A 72 9.72 1.62 2.83
N LYS A 73 10.19 0.53 3.46
CA LYS A 73 10.03 0.24 4.89
C LYS A 73 8.56 0.19 5.34
N LEU A 74 7.64 -0.15 4.44
CA LEU A 74 6.22 -0.31 4.74
C LEU A 74 5.87 -1.78 4.99
N ILE A 75 5.08 -2.03 6.03
CA ILE A 75 4.52 -3.34 6.39
C ILE A 75 3.03 -3.29 6.11
N TYR A 76 2.53 -4.32 5.43
CA TYR A 76 1.11 -4.51 5.17
C TYR A 76 0.65 -5.85 5.75
N HIS A 77 -0.65 -5.99 5.92
CA HIS A 77 -1.28 -7.24 6.33
C HIS A 77 -1.80 -8.03 5.14
N ARG A 78 -3.00 -7.68 4.68
CA ARG A 78 -3.68 -8.32 3.57
C ARG A 78 -4.16 -7.23 2.61
N PHE A 79 -4.24 -7.56 1.33
CA PHE A 79 -4.82 -6.70 0.31
C PHE A 79 -5.66 -7.53 -0.65
N THR A 80 -6.57 -6.87 -1.36
CA THR A 80 -7.34 -7.50 -2.42
C THR A 80 -7.21 -6.70 -3.71
N CYS A 81 -7.07 -7.43 -4.82
CA CYS A 81 -7.12 -6.87 -6.17
C CYS A 81 -8.54 -6.86 -6.77
N LYS A 82 -9.54 -7.43 -6.06
CA LYS A 82 -10.95 -7.34 -6.46
C LYS A 82 -11.40 -5.89 -6.38
N LYS A 83 -12.21 -5.41 -7.33
CA LYS A 83 -12.67 -4.02 -7.37
C LYS A 83 -13.71 -3.76 -6.26
N PRO A 84 -13.59 -2.68 -5.46
CA PRO A 84 -12.46 -1.75 -5.41
C PRO A 84 -11.25 -2.37 -4.72
N SER A 85 -10.05 -2.24 -5.30
CA SER A 85 -8.83 -2.79 -4.72
C SER A 85 -8.39 -1.99 -3.49
N HIS A 86 -8.18 -2.66 -2.37
CA HIS A 86 -7.87 -2.02 -1.08
C HIS A 86 -7.08 -2.94 -0.15
N PHE A 87 -6.50 -2.36 0.90
CA PHE A 87 -5.92 -3.15 1.98
C PHE A 87 -7.01 -3.61 2.95
N ILE A 88 -6.94 -4.86 3.36
CA ILE A 88 -7.89 -5.47 4.30
C ILE A 88 -7.35 -5.25 5.72
N PRO A 89 -8.04 -4.48 6.58
CA PRO A 89 -7.65 -4.31 7.97
C PRO A 89 -7.75 -5.63 8.72
N VAL A 90 -6.92 -5.79 9.75
CA VAL A 90 -6.96 -6.99 10.61
C VAL A 90 -8.11 -6.89 11.62
N SER A 91 -8.37 -5.70 12.14
CA SER A 91 -9.52 -5.39 13.00
C SER A 91 -9.87 -3.91 12.89
N ALA A 92 -11.03 -3.51 13.42
CA ALA A 92 -11.47 -2.11 13.43
C ALA A 92 -10.43 -1.15 14.04
N ARG A 93 -9.58 -1.63 14.95
CA ARG A 93 -8.54 -0.83 15.63
C ARG A 93 -7.15 -0.96 14.99
N TYR A 94 -6.96 -1.92 14.07
CA TYR A 94 -5.68 -2.21 13.44
C TYR A 94 -5.63 -1.68 12.01
N ASN A 95 -4.69 -0.78 11.76
CA ASN A 95 -4.44 -0.26 10.42
C ASN A 95 -3.87 -1.35 9.51
N SER A 96 -4.19 -1.27 8.23
CA SER A 96 -3.74 -2.25 7.24
C SER A 96 -2.29 -2.01 6.80
N LEU A 97 -1.75 -0.81 7.04
CA LEU A 97 -0.41 -0.36 6.65
C LEU A 97 0.32 0.30 7.84
N HIS A 98 1.60 -0.03 8.00
CA HIS A 98 2.47 0.47 9.08
C HIS A 98 3.87 0.80 8.53
N LYS A 99 4.60 1.70 9.20
CA LYS A 99 6.03 1.89 8.94
C LYS A 99 6.87 0.98 9.84
N THR A 100 7.97 0.50 9.28
CA THR A 100 9.03 -0.24 9.97
C THR A 100 10.03 0.75 10.52
N VAL A 101 10.54 0.47 11.73
CA VAL A 101 11.70 1.17 12.31
C VAL A 101 12.96 0.46 11.87
#